data_AF-A0A1J3ED41-F1
#
_entry.id   AF-A0A1J3ED41-F1
#
_cell.length_a   1.000
_cell.length_b   1.000
_cell.length_c   1.000
_cell.angle_alpha   90.00
_cell.angle_beta   90.00
_cell.angle_gamma   90.00
#
_symmetry.space_group_name_H-M   'P 1'
#
loop_
_entity.id
_entity.type
_entity.pdbx_description
1 polymer ?
#
loop_
_entity_poly.entity_id
_entity_poly.type
_entity_poly.pdbx_seq_one_letter_code
_entity_poly.pdbx_strand_id
1 'polypeptide(L)'
;MAGGRRRRRLHLSKIYSYTCGKSSFKEDHSNIGGPGFSRVVYCNEPGSPAAERRNYAGNYVRSTKYTVASFFPKSLFEQFRRVANFYFLVTGILSLTDLSPYDPVSALLPLAFVIAATMVKDGIEDWRRKQQDIEVNNRKVKVHDGNGIFRQEEWRYLRVGDIVRVEKDEFFPADLLLLSSSYEESICYVETMNLDGETNLKVKQGLETTSSLLNEDSDFKDFRAVVRCEDPNVNLYMFVGSFELEEERFPLSIQQILLRDSKLRNTEYVYGAVVFTGHDTKVMQNSTEPPSKRSRIERKMDKIIYLMFGLVFLMSFVGSIIFGVETRQDKLTNGRTERWYLKPDDAVIFYDPERAPMAAIYHFFTAVMLYSYFIPISLYVSIEIVKVLQSVFI
;
A
#
# COMPACT_ATOMS: atom_id res chain seq x y z
N MET A 1 -23.26 58.30 7.64
CA MET A 1 -22.40 57.99 8.81
C MET A 1 -22.64 56.55 9.21
N ALA A 2 -21.54 55.80 9.46
CA ALA A 2 -21.38 54.53 10.18
C ALA A 2 -22.45 53.42 9.96
N GLY A 3 -22.15 52.18 9.59
CA GLY A 3 -20.89 51.43 9.62
C GLY A 3 -21.27 49.95 9.81
N GLY A 4 -21.23 49.17 8.72
CA GLY A 4 -21.57 47.75 8.75
C GLY A 4 -20.46 46.91 9.38
N ARG A 5 -20.82 46.01 10.32
CA ARG A 5 -19.93 44.96 10.84
C ARG A 5 -20.59 43.58 10.66
N ARG A 6 -20.29 42.92 9.53
CA ARG A 6 -20.48 41.47 9.35
C ARG A 6 -19.31 40.75 10.04
N ARG A 7 -19.60 39.96 11.08
CA ARG A 7 -18.64 39.02 11.70
C ARG A 7 -18.25 37.93 10.69
N ARG A 8 -17.00 37.96 10.20
CA ARG A 8 -16.38 36.85 9.45
C ARG A 8 -16.03 35.72 10.42
N ARG A 9 -16.54 34.52 10.18
CA ARG A 9 -16.02 33.27 10.76
C ARG A 9 -14.66 32.98 10.14
N LEU A 10 -13.63 32.79 10.96
CA LEU A 10 -12.29 32.38 10.53
C LEU A 10 -12.32 30.88 10.24
N HIS A 11 -12.06 30.52 8.97
CA HIS A 11 -11.93 29.14 8.52
C HIS A 11 -10.44 28.74 8.61
N LEU A 12 -10.07 28.09 9.71
CA LEU A 12 -8.71 27.56 9.95
C LEU A 12 -8.47 26.25 9.17
N SER A 13 -8.53 26.30 7.84
CA SER A 13 -8.24 25.14 6.97
C SER A 13 -7.03 25.36 6.05
N LYS A 14 -6.12 26.27 6.41
CA LYS A 14 -4.91 26.57 5.63
C LYS A 14 -3.68 26.65 6.53
N ILE A 15 -3.38 25.58 7.25
CA ILE A 15 -2.03 25.33 7.76
C ILE A 15 -1.79 23.83 7.59
N TYR A 16 -0.70 23.48 6.91
CA TYR A 16 -0.30 22.14 6.43
C TYR A 16 -0.80 21.72 5.04
N SER A 17 -0.47 22.52 4.03
CA SER A 17 -0.08 21.98 2.72
C SER A 17 1.44 22.09 2.62
N TYR A 18 2.14 20.98 2.89
CA TYR A 18 3.54 20.88 2.52
C TYR A 18 3.64 21.05 1.00
N THR A 19 4.44 22.02 0.62
CA THR A 19 4.88 22.35 -0.72
C THR A 19 5.52 21.13 -1.36
N CYS A 20 4.83 20.50 -2.31
CA CYS A 20 5.45 19.71 -3.35
C CYS A 20 5.02 20.34 -4.66
N GLY A 21 5.98 20.91 -5.38
CA GLY A 21 5.74 21.71 -6.57
C GLY A 21 5.01 20.90 -7.63
N LYS A 22 3.88 21.43 -8.10
CA LYS A 22 3.35 21.06 -9.41
C LYS A 22 4.33 21.62 -10.45
N SER A 23 5.27 20.82 -10.92
CA SER A 23 5.98 21.11 -12.16
C SER A 23 4.97 21.04 -13.30
N SER A 24 4.63 22.19 -13.86
CA SER A 24 4.02 22.29 -15.18
C SER A 24 5.01 21.66 -16.17
N PHE A 25 4.77 20.42 -16.57
CA PHE A 25 5.50 19.79 -17.67
C PHE A 25 5.17 20.58 -18.95
N LYS A 26 6.09 21.47 -19.34
CA LYS A 26 6.27 21.84 -20.74
C LYS A 26 7.03 20.67 -21.37
N GLU A 27 6.53 20.17 -22.50
CA GLU A 27 7.18 19.13 -23.30
C GLU A 27 8.51 19.65 -23.86
N ASP A 28 9.59 19.51 -23.09
CA ASP A 28 10.96 19.72 -23.54
C ASP A 28 11.58 18.37 -23.89
N HIS A 29 11.40 17.96 -25.15
CA HIS A 29 12.04 16.76 -25.75
C HIS A 29 13.58 16.87 -25.87
N SER A 30 14.17 17.99 -25.44
CA SER A 30 15.61 18.30 -25.56
C SER A 30 16.50 17.62 -24.52
N ASN A 31 15.93 17.04 -23.45
CA ASN A 31 16.69 16.43 -22.35
C ASN A 31 16.86 14.90 -22.46
N ILE A 32 16.37 14.28 -23.54
CA ILE A 32 16.52 12.84 -23.79
C ILE A 32 18.00 12.54 -24.04
N GLY A 33 18.63 11.80 -23.13
CA GLY A 33 20.06 11.45 -23.20
C GLY A 33 20.99 12.20 -22.23
N GLY A 34 20.45 13.09 -21.38
CA GLY A 34 21.22 13.71 -20.29
C GLY A 34 21.55 12.73 -19.14
N PRO A 35 22.58 13.03 -18.33
CA PRO A 35 22.91 12.23 -17.15
C PRO A 35 21.72 12.19 -16.19
N GLY A 36 21.18 10.99 -15.96
CA GLY A 36 20.03 10.74 -15.07
C GLY A 36 18.65 10.66 -15.74
N PHE A 37 18.57 10.65 -17.08
CA PHE A 37 17.29 10.63 -17.82
C PHE A 37 17.28 9.68 -19.04
N SER A 38 18.17 8.68 -19.11
CA SER A 38 18.13 7.70 -20.20
C SER A 38 18.53 6.27 -19.78
N ARG A 39 17.57 5.36 -19.91
CA ARG A 39 17.77 3.92 -19.83
C ARG A 39 18.43 3.44 -21.12
N VAL A 40 19.42 2.57 -20.99
CA VAL A 40 20.11 1.94 -22.13
C VAL A 40 20.01 0.43 -22.00
N VAL A 41 19.47 -0.21 -23.03
CA VAL A 41 19.21 -1.64 -23.09
C VAL A 41 20.05 -2.22 -24.22
N TYR A 42 20.86 -3.23 -23.89
CA TYR A 42 21.65 -3.99 -24.85
C TYR A 42 20.86 -5.25 -25.20
N CYS A 43 20.24 -5.25 -26.38
CA CYS A 43 19.42 -6.35 -26.85
C CYS A 43 20.30 -7.56 -27.17
N ASN A 44 19.83 -8.75 -26.79
CA ASN A 44 20.50 -10.04 -27.01
C ASN A 44 21.86 -10.20 -26.28
N GLU A 45 22.22 -9.25 -25.40
CA GLU A 45 23.45 -9.30 -24.59
C GLU A 45 23.17 -8.96 -23.10
N PRO A 46 22.22 -9.64 -22.43
CA PRO A 46 21.81 -9.32 -21.06
C PRO A 46 22.91 -9.55 -20.02
N GLY A 47 23.90 -10.40 -20.31
CA GLY A 47 25.06 -10.69 -19.46
C GLY A 47 26.32 -9.89 -19.81
N SER A 48 26.24 -8.89 -20.71
CA SER A 48 27.40 -8.07 -21.02
C SER A 48 27.82 -7.24 -19.78
N PRO A 49 29.12 -6.98 -19.57
CA PRO A 49 29.59 -6.15 -18.45
C PRO A 49 29.01 -4.73 -18.47
N ALA A 50 28.52 -4.27 -19.63
CA ALA A 50 27.85 -2.99 -19.78
C ALA A 50 26.40 -3.05 -19.28
N ALA A 51 25.67 -4.15 -19.57
CA ALA A 51 24.33 -4.40 -19.04
C ALA A 51 24.36 -4.64 -17.52
N GLU A 52 25.28 -5.46 -17.03
CA GLU A 52 25.40 -5.78 -15.59
C GLU A 52 25.71 -4.53 -14.74
N ARG A 53 26.54 -3.63 -15.26
CA ARG A 53 26.85 -2.34 -14.60
C ARG A 53 25.64 -1.45 -14.39
N ARG A 54 24.55 -1.62 -15.15
CA ARG A 54 23.31 -0.85 -14.99
C ARG A 54 22.45 -1.34 -13.84
N ASN A 55 22.59 -2.61 -13.45
CA ASN A 55 21.89 -3.22 -12.32
C ASN A 55 20.37 -2.97 -12.31
N TYR A 56 19.70 -3.25 -13.44
CA TYR A 56 18.24 -3.11 -13.56
C TYR A 56 17.51 -4.12 -12.67
N ALA A 57 16.30 -3.74 -12.22
CA ALA A 57 15.48 -4.62 -11.39
C ALA A 57 15.06 -5.90 -12.14
N GLY A 58 14.95 -7.01 -11.42
CA GLY A 58 14.42 -8.26 -11.97
C GLY A 58 12.93 -8.17 -12.31
N ASN A 59 12.42 -9.13 -13.08
CA ASN A 59 11.03 -9.12 -13.54
C ASN A 59 10.00 -9.65 -12.53
N TYR A 60 10.43 -9.99 -11.31
CA TYR A 60 9.54 -10.41 -10.22
C TYR A 60 8.64 -9.27 -9.77
N VAL A 61 7.33 -9.51 -9.76
CA VAL A 61 6.32 -8.55 -9.28
C VAL A 61 5.76 -8.99 -7.94
N ARG A 62 5.62 -8.03 -7.01
CA ARG A 62 5.00 -8.24 -5.70
C ARG A 62 3.88 -7.24 -5.45
N SER A 63 2.66 -7.72 -5.25
CA SER A 63 1.50 -6.93 -4.84
C SER A 63 1.14 -7.09 -3.36
N THR A 64 1.78 -8.03 -2.65
CA THR A 64 1.59 -8.24 -1.21
C THR A 64 2.02 -7.04 -0.36
N LYS A 65 1.22 -6.74 0.66
CA LYS A 65 1.45 -5.62 1.58
C LYS A 65 2.40 -5.97 2.72
N TYR A 66 2.45 -7.24 3.09
CA TYR A 66 3.23 -7.75 4.19
C TYR A 66 4.25 -8.79 3.71
N THR A 67 5.44 -8.78 4.29
CA THR A 67 6.34 -9.95 4.28
C THR A 67 6.02 -10.83 5.49
N VAL A 68 6.47 -12.09 5.49
CA VAL A 68 6.26 -13.01 6.61
C VAL A 68 6.76 -12.41 7.94
N ALA A 69 7.92 -11.74 7.91
CA ALA A 69 8.48 -11.06 9.08
C ALA A 69 7.76 -9.74 9.42
N SER A 70 7.34 -8.96 8.42
CA SER A 70 6.71 -7.66 8.66
C SER A 70 5.22 -7.77 8.99
N PHE A 71 4.59 -8.92 8.76
CA PHE A 71 3.15 -9.11 8.91
C PHE A 71 2.68 -8.75 10.32
N PHE A 72 3.25 -9.41 11.34
CA PHE A 72 2.84 -9.19 12.73
C PHE A 72 3.04 -7.74 13.21
N PRO A 73 4.24 -7.13 13.13
CA PRO A 73 4.46 -5.77 13.64
C PRO A 73 3.66 -4.72 12.86
N LYS A 74 3.61 -4.81 11.52
CA LYS A 74 2.90 -3.83 10.69
C LYS A 74 1.38 -3.96 10.85
N SER A 75 0.86 -5.19 10.91
CA SER A 75 -0.57 -5.43 11.12
C SER A 75 -1.01 -4.93 12.50
N LEU A 76 -0.27 -5.25 13.57
CA LEU A 76 -0.57 -4.71 14.90
C LEU A 76 -0.53 -3.18 14.95
N PHE A 77 0.50 -2.57 14.36
CA PHE A 77 0.59 -1.11 14.28
C PHE A 77 -0.65 -0.51 13.58
N GLU A 78 -1.11 -1.12 12.50
CA GLU A 78 -2.31 -0.67 11.80
C GLU A 78 -3.59 -0.85 12.62
N GLN A 79 -3.72 -1.95 13.36
CA GLN A 79 -4.86 -2.16 14.25
C GLN A 79 -4.88 -1.15 15.40
N PHE A 80 -3.74 -0.84 16.03
CA PHE A 80 -3.66 0.15 17.12
C PHE A 80 -3.66 1.60 16.64
N ARG A 81 -3.50 1.87 15.34
CA ARG A 81 -3.77 3.20 14.75
C ARG A 81 -5.28 3.55 14.77
N ARG A 82 -6.15 2.59 15.11
CA ARG A 82 -7.59 2.81 15.28
C ARG A 82 -7.86 3.33 16.69
N VAL A 83 -8.64 4.41 16.79
CA VAL A 83 -8.90 5.12 18.05
C VAL A 83 -9.48 4.18 19.12
N ALA A 84 -10.42 3.32 18.72
CA ALA A 84 -11.03 2.33 19.61
C ALA A 84 -10.01 1.35 20.19
N ASN A 85 -9.22 0.72 19.32
CA ASN A 85 -8.23 -0.27 19.73
C ASN A 85 -7.14 0.35 20.61
N PHE A 86 -6.73 1.60 20.31
CA PHE A 86 -5.81 2.35 21.14
C PHE A 86 -6.41 2.66 22.52
N TYR A 87 -7.67 3.09 22.58
CA TYR A 87 -8.39 3.32 23.82
C TYR A 87 -8.46 2.06 24.68
N PHE A 88 -8.88 0.93 24.09
CA PHE A 88 -8.97 -0.34 24.81
C PHE A 88 -7.61 -0.89 25.23
N LEU A 89 -6.55 -0.61 24.47
CA LEU A 89 -5.18 -0.94 24.87
C LEU A 89 -4.78 -0.16 26.11
N VAL A 90 -5.02 1.15 26.14
CA VAL A 90 -4.70 2.01 27.29
C VAL A 90 -5.51 1.57 28.52
N THR A 91 -6.82 1.35 28.39
CA THR A 91 -7.64 0.88 29.52
C THR A 91 -7.25 -0.54 29.95
N GLY A 92 -6.87 -1.40 29.01
CA GLY A 92 -6.38 -2.74 29.30
C GLY A 92 -5.05 -2.73 30.08
N ILE A 93 -4.12 -1.85 29.73
CA ILE A 93 -2.87 -1.67 30.48
C ILE A 93 -3.16 -1.09 31.87
N LEU A 94 -4.05 -0.11 31.99
CA LEU A 94 -4.46 0.44 33.28
C LEU A 94 -5.17 -0.60 34.15
N SER A 95 -5.90 -1.54 33.53
CA SER A 95 -6.59 -2.60 34.28
C SER A 95 -5.64 -3.54 35.02
N LEU A 96 -4.38 -3.66 34.57
CA LEU A 96 -3.34 -4.46 35.23
C LEU A 96 -2.82 -3.83 36.53
N THR A 97 -3.23 -2.60 36.83
CA THR A 97 -2.89 -1.93 38.09
C THR A 97 -3.98 -2.17 39.12
N ASP A 98 -3.63 -2.06 40.41
CA ASP A 98 -4.58 -2.18 41.53
C ASP A 98 -5.66 -1.10 41.53
N LEU A 99 -5.55 -0.09 40.64
CA LEU A 99 -6.54 0.97 40.47
C LEU A 99 -7.85 0.46 39.86
N SER A 100 -7.84 -0.71 39.23
CA SER A 100 -8.94 -1.20 38.42
C SER A 100 -10.05 -1.84 39.27
N PRO A 101 -11.32 -1.49 39.02
CA PRO A 101 -12.44 -2.05 39.79
C PRO A 101 -12.91 -3.42 39.25
N TYR A 102 -12.27 -3.95 38.22
CA TYR A 102 -12.64 -5.19 37.54
C TYR A 102 -11.38 -5.97 37.13
N ASP A 103 -11.57 -7.27 36.87
CA ASP A 103 -10.49 -8.15 36.48
C ASP A 103 -9.88 -7.77 35.10
N PRO A 104 -8.54 -7.66 34.97
CA PRO A 104 -7.88 -7.32 33.72
C PRO A 104 -8.23 -8.23 32.54
N VAL A 105 -8.52 -9.51 32.79
CA VAL A 105 -8.92 -10.49 31.77
C VAL A 105 -10.19 -10.03 31.06
N SER A 106 -11.13 -9.43 31.79
CA SER A 106 -12.40 -8.94 31.23
C SER A 106 -12.22 -7.80 30.23
N ALA A 107 -11.16 -7.00 30.37
CA ALA A 107 -10.84 -5.92 29.45
C ALA A 107 -9.95 -6.37 28.27
N LEU A 108 -8.96 -7.22 28.54
CA LEU A 108 -7.97 -7.65 27.54
C LEU A 108 -8.50 -8.75 26.61
N LEU A 109 -9.31 -9.68 27.10
CA LEU A 109 -9.78 -10.83 26.31
C LEU A 109 -10.61 -10.40 25.07
N PRO A 110 -11.60 -9.49 25.18
CA PRO A 110 -12.36 -9.05 24.00
C PRO A 110 -11.49 -8.31 22.98
N LEU A 111 -10.55 -7.47 23.46
CA LEU A 111 -9.61 -6.76 22.59
C LEU A 111 -8.72 -7.75 21.83
N ALA A 112 -8.11 -8.71 22.54
CA ALA A 112 -7.25 -9.73 21.94
C ALA A 112 -8.00 -10.53 20.87
N PHE A 113 -9.25 -10.93 21.15
CA PHE A 113 -10.09 -11.64 20.18
C PHE A 113 -10.33 -10.84 18.90
N VAL A 114 -10.69 -9.55 19.01
CA VAL A 114 -10.93 -8.69 17.84
C VAL A 114 -9.66 -8.48 17.03
N ILE A 115 -8.54 -8.19 17.70
CA ILE A 115 -7.26 -8.00 17.04
C ILE A 115 -6.85 -9.30 16.32
N ALA A 116 -6.97 -10.45 16.97
CA ALA A 116 -6.67 -11.74 16.35
C ALA A 116 -7.57 -12.00 15.12
N ALA A 117 -8.88 -11.82 15.23
CA ALA A 117 -9.82 -12.05 14.13
C ALA A 117 -9.53 -11.13 12.92
N THR A 118 -9.26 -9.84 13.18
CA THR A 118 -8.92 -8.88 12.12
C THR A 118 -7.57 -9.18 11.48
N MET A 119 -6.56 -9.56 12.25
CA MET A 119 -5.26 -9.98 11.74
C MET A 119 -5.36 -11.24 10.89
N VAL A 120 -6.12 -12.26 11.32
CA VAL A 120 -6.35 -13.49 10.54
C VAL A 120 -6.98 -13.15 9.18
N LYS A 121 -8.01 -12.30 9.18
CA LYS A 121 -8.66 -11.84 7.94
C LYS A 121 -7.67 -11.13 7.00
N ASP A 122 -6.91 -10.18 7.52
CA ASP A 122 -5.90 -9.45 6.74
C ASP A 122 -4.81 -10.40 6.19
N GLY A 123 -4.45 -11.43 6.97
CA GLY A 123 -3.52 -12.48 6.55
C GLY A 123 -4.06 -13.36 5.42
N ILE A 124 -5.36 -13.74 5.47
CA ILE A 124 -6.01 -14.49 4.38
C ILE A 124 -6.06 -13.65 3.10
N GLU A 125 -6.39 -12.36 3.20
CA GLU A 125 -6.42 -11.45 2.04
C GLU A 125 -5.04 -11.31 1.39
N ASP A 126 -3.99 -11.09 2.18
CA ASP A 126 -2.63 -10.95 1.66
C ASP A 126 -2.06 -12.29 1.14
N TRP A 127 -2.46 -13.42 1.72
CA TRP A 127 -2.12 -14.75 1.19
C TRP A 127 -2.73 -14.99 -0.20
N ARG A 128 -3.98 -14.59 -0.42
CA ARG A 128 -4.61 -14.69 -1.75
C ARG A 128 -3.85 -13.85 -2.79
N ARG A 129 -3.43 -12.64 -2.45
CA ARG A 129 -2.54 -11.82 -3.32
C ARG A 129 -1.22 -12.53 -3.61
N LYS A 130 -0.62 -13.14 -2.59
CA LYS A 130 0.63 -13.91 -2.77
C LYS A 130 0.45 -15.06 -3.76
N GLN A 131 -0.68 -15.78 -3.71
CA GLN A 131 -0.94 -16.86 -4.68
C GLN A 131 -1.05 -16.32 -6.11
N GLN A 132 -1.72 -15.18 -6.31
CA GLN A 132 -1.80 -14.51 -7.61
C GLN A 132 -0.41 -14.04 -8.10
N ASP A 133 0.39 -13.45 -7.22
CA ASP A 133 1.77 -13.06 -7.54
C ASP A 133 2.59 -14.29 -7.97
N ILE A 134 2.47 -15.42 -7.26
CA ILE A 134 3.18 -16.67 -7.59
C ILE A 134 2.75 -17.19 -8.95
N GLU A 135 1.44 -17.21 -9.23
CA GLU A 135 0.90 -17.66 -10.51
C GLU A 135 1.45 -16.84 -11.68
N VAL A 136 1.41 -15.50 -11.58
CA VAL A 136 1.88 -14.59 -12.64
C VAL A 136 3.40 -14.71 -12.83
N ASN A 137 4.18 -14.75 -11.75
CA ASN A 137 5.64 -14.81 -11.83
C ASN A 137 6.17 -16.14 -12.38
N ASN A 138 5.38 -17.22 -12.28
CA ASN A 138 5.73 -18.55 -12.79
C ASN A 138 5.13 -18.86 -14.17
N ARG A 139 4.40 -17.90 -14.79
CA ARG A 139 4.04 -18.03 -16.21
C ARG A 139 5.30 -18.16 -17.04
N LYS A 140 5.20 -18.84 -18.18
CA LYS A 140 6.34 -19.11 -19.05
C LYS A 140 6.26 -18.28 -20.32
N VAL A 141 7.41 -18.02 -20.91
CA VAL A 141 7.56 -17.41 -22.23
C VAL A 141 8.80 -18.00 -22.90
N LYS A 142 8.83 -17.99 -24.23
CA LYS A 142 10.03 -18.40 -24.98
C LYS A 142 11.06 -17.28 -24.95
N VAL A 143 12.27 -17.58 -24.49
CA VAL A 143 13.40 -16.65 -24.40
C VAL A 143 14.55 -17.19 -25.24
N HIS A 144 15.23 -16.32 -25.97
CA HIS A 144 16.42 -16.68 -26.73
C HIS A 144 17.58 -17.06 -25.79
N ASP A 145 18.16 -18.23 -26.01
CA ASP A 145 19.26 -18.79 -25.23
C ASP A 145 20.52 -19.00 -26.11
N GLY A 146 20.73 -18.10 -27.07
CA GLY A 146 21.83 -18.18 -28.02
C GLY A 146 21.60 -19.18 -29.16
N ASN A 147 22.46 -19.11 -30.18
CA ASN A 147 22.43 -19.99 -31.36
C ASN A 147 21.07 -20.04 -32.10
N GLY A 148 20.20 -19.04 -31.91
CA GLY A 148 18.86 -19.01 -32.50
C GLY A 148 17.87 -19.99 -31.86
N ILE A 149 18.14 -20.47 -30.65
CA ILE A 149 17.27 -21.41 -29.93
C ILE A 149 16.46 -20.64 -28.89
N PHE A 150 15.16 -20.87 -28.88
CA PHE A 150 14.24 -20.32 -27.87
C PHE A 150 13.84 -21.39 -26.86
N ARG A 151 14.12 -21.14 -25.58
CA ARG A 151 13.74 -22.02 -24.47
C ARG A 151 12.58 -21.44 -23.67
N GLN A 152 11.81 -22.30 -23.04
CA GLN A 152 10.76 -21.88 -22.10
C GLN A 152 11.39 -21.45 -20.77
N GLU A 153 11.14 -20.20 -20.36
CA GLU A 153 11.64 -19.62 -19.11
C GLU A 153 10.49 -18.99 -18.33
N GLU A 154 10.60 -18.96 -17.00
CA GLU A 154 9.58 -18.32 -16.15
C GLU A 154 9.74 -16.79 -16.15
N TRP A 155 8.62 -16.07 -16.09
CA TRP A 155 8.59 -14.60 -16.17
C TRP A 155 9.52 -13.94 -15.15
N ARG A 156 9.63 -14.48 -13.93
CA ARG A 156 10.49 -13.93 -12.87
C ARG A 156 11.99 -13.90 -13.22
N TYR A 157 12.45 -14.72 -14.16
CA TYR A 157 13.87 -14.79 -14.53
C TYR A 157 14.23 -13.89 -15.71
N LEU A 158 13.24 -13.28 -16.37
CA LEU A 158 13.48 -12.33 -17.46
C LEU A 158 14.29 -11.12 -16.99
N ARG A 159 15.22 -10.71 -17.86
CA ARG A 159 16.11 -9.58 -17.67
C ARG A 159 15.93 -8.59 -18.82
N VAL A 160 16.35 -7.37 -18.56
CA VAL A 160 16.39 -6.30 -19.56
C VAL A 160 17.37 -6.68 -20.66
N GLY A 161 16.94 -6.58 -21.91
CA GLY A 161 17.73 -6.96 -23.09
C GLY A 161 17.47 -8.39 -23.58
N ASP A 162 16.78 -9.24 -22.81
CA ASP A 162 16.38 -10.57 -23.28
C ASP A 162 15.46 -10.44 -24.51
N ILE A 163 15.65 -11.34 -25.48
CA ILE A 163 14.75 -11.48 -26.61
C ILE A 163 13.72 -12.54 -26.28
N VAL A 164 12.45 -12.17 -26.34
CA VAL A 164 11.32 -13.07 -26.08
C VAL A 164 10.50 -13.28 -27.33
N ARG A 165 10.00 -14.50 -27.49
CA ARG A 165 8.98 -14.86 -28.47
C ARG A 165 7.68 -15.12 -27.71
N VAL A 166 6.65 -14.34 -28.04
CA VAL A 166 5.32 -14.44 -27.42
C VAL A 166 4.37 -15.03 -28.44
N GLU A 167 3.65 -16.08 -28.06
CA GLU A 167 2.72 -16.76 -28.95
C GLU A 167 1.32 -16.13 -28.89
N LYS A 168 0.51 -16.45 -29.89
CA LYS A 168 -0.89 -16.04 -29.95
C LYS A 168 -1.64 -16.37 -28.67
N ASP A 169 -2.47 -15.44 -28.23
CA ASP A 169 -3.28 -15.55 -27.02
C ASP A 169 -2.48 -15.64 -25.70
N GLU A 170 -1.18 -15.33 -25.71
CA GLU A 170 -0.38 -15.16 -24.50
C GLU A 170 -0.32 -13.69 -24.05
N PHE A 171 -0.03 -13.49 -22.75
CA PHE A 171 0.19 -12.17 -22.18
C PHE A 171 1.65 -11.75 -22.30
N PHE A 172 1.91 -10.46 -22.47
CA PHE A 172 3.28 -9.95 -22.45
C PHE A 172 3.85 -9.98 -21.03
N PRO A 173 5.06 -10.55 -20.84
CA PRO A 173 5.64 -10.78 -19.52
C PRO A 173 6.27 -9.52 -18.88
N ALA A 174 6.54 -8.52 -19.71
CA ALA A 174 7.28 -7.30 -19.41
C ALA A 174 6.93 -6.24 -20.48
N ASP A 175 7.44 -5.02 -20.37
CA ASP A 175 7.30 -4.06 -21.47
C ASP A 175 8.34 -4.39 -22.54
N LEU A 176 7.87 -4.74 -23.73
CA LEU A 176 8.69 -5.21 -24.84
C LEU A 176 8.75 -4.16 -25.95
N LEU A 177 9.90 -4.06 -26.59
CA LEU A 177 10.04 -3.42 -27.90
C LEU A 177 9.75 -4.47 -28.99
N LEU A 178 8.75 -4.23 -29.82
CA LEU A 178 8.38 -5.06 -30.96
C LEU A 178 9.50 -5.01 -32.02
N LEU A 179 10.16 -6.15 -32.23
CA LEU A 179 11.22 -6.31 -33.23
C LEU A 179 10.64 -6.85 -34.53
N SER A 180 9.85 -7.91 -34.44
CA SER A 180 9.24 -8.58 -35.59
C SER A 180 7.95 -9.28 -35.19
N SER A 181 7.10 -9.53 -36.17
CA SER A 181 5.80 -10.19 -36.03
C SER A 181 5.67 -11.28 -37.10
N SER A 182 4.69 -12.17 -36.96
CA SER A 182 4.35 -13.14 -38.00
C SER A 182 3.88 -12.52 -39.33
N TYR A 183 3.64 -11.20 -39.37
CA TYR A 183 3.23 -10.44 -40.55
C TYR A 183 4.41 -9.63 -41.13
N GLU A 184 4.48 -9.50 -42.46
CA GLU A 184 5.61 -8.89 -43.19
C GLU A 184 5.91 -7.42 -42.83
N GLU A 185 4.91 -6.66 -42.38
CA GLU A 185 5.08 -5.26 -41.95
C GLU A 185 5.35 -5.13 -40.43
N SER A 186 5.68 -6.22 -39.74
CA SER A 186 5.86 -6.26 -38.29
C SER A 186 4.66 -5.70 -37.51
N ILE A 187 3.45 -5.94 -38.02
CA ILE A 187 2.21 -5.51 -37.38
C ILE A 187 1.74 -6.59 -36.41
N CYS A 188 1.24 -6.20 -35.24
CA CYS A 188 0.53 -7.11 -34.35
C CYS A 188 -0.69 -6.45 -33.71
N TYR A 189 -1.66 -7.27 -33.30
CA TYR A 189 -2.85 -6.79 -32.60
C TYR A 189 -2.77 -7.11 -31.11
N VAL A 190 -3.02 -6.10 -30.29
CA VAL A 190 -2.90 -6.18 -28.84
C VAL A 190 -4.22 -5.83 -28.18
N GLU A 191 -4.68 -6.70 -27.29
CA GLU A 191 -5.81 -6.45 -26.41
C GLU A 191 -5.32 -5.84 -25.10
N THR A 192 -5.81 -4.65 -24.75
CA THR A 192 -5.42 -3.90 -23.54
C THR A 192 -6.49 -3.89 -22.44
N MET A 193 -7.44 -4.84 -22.48
CA MET A 193 -8.56 -4.93 -21.53
C MET A 193 -8.10 -4.91 -20.06
N ASN A 194 -6.93 -5.46 -19.74
CA ASN A 194 -6.36 -5.48 -18.39
C ASN A 194 -5.82 -4.11 -17.91
N LEU A 195 -5.55 -3.18 -18.83
CA LEU A 195 -4.91 -1.89 -18.54
C LEU A 195 -5.92 -0.74 -18.49
N ASP A 196 -6.72 -0.60 -19.55
CA ASP A 196 -7.67 0.51 -19.72
C ASP A 196 -9.12 0.04 -19.85
N GLY A 197 -9.37 -1.27 -19.86
CA GLY A 197 -10.72 -1.84 -20.03
C GLY A 197 -11.26 -1.72 -21.45
N GLU A 198 -10.43 -1.29 -22.42
CA GLU A 198 -10.84 -1.25 -23.82
C GLU A 198 -10.83 -2.68 -24.41
N THR A 199 -11.95 -3.06 -25.04
CA THR A 199 -12.11 -4.36 -25.72
C THR A 199 -11.63 -4.35 -27.16
N ASN A 200 -11.34 -3.16 -27.70
CA ASN A 200 -10.87 -3.02 -29.07
C ASN A 200 -9.41 -3.44 -29.18
N LEU A 201 -9.09 -4.14 -30.27
CA LEU A 201 -7.71 -4.50 -30.57
C LEU A 201 -6.96 -3.25 -31.03
N LYS A 202 -5.83 -2.99 -30.38
CA LYS A 202 -4.90 -1.92 -30.76
C LYS A 202 -3.87 -2.48 -31.73
N VAL A 203 -3.66 -1.76 -32.83
CA VAL A 203 -2.61 -2.09 -33.79
C VAL A 203 -1.29 -1.54 -33.28
N LYS A 204 -0.26 -2.39 -33.26
CA LYS A 204 1.13 -2.04 -32.95
C LYS A 204 1.98 -2.40 -34.15
N GLN A 205 3.02 -1.60 -34.42
CA GLN A 205 3.86 -1.75 -35.59
C GLN A 205 5.32 -1.65 -35.16
N GLY A 206 6.13 -2.62 -35.58
CA GLY A 206 7.57 -2.66 -35.37
C GLY A 206 8.32 -1.67 -36.26
N LEU A 207 9.64 -1.70 -36.20
CA LEU A 207 10.48 -0.97 -37.15
C LEU A 207 10.59 -1.74 -38.46
N GLU A 208 10.51 -1.04 -39.59
CA GLU A 208 10.63 -1.66 -40.92
C GLU A 208 11.99 -2.35 -41.09
N THR A 209 13.06 -1.74 -40.57
CA THR A 209 14.43 -2.27 -40.60
C THR A 209 14.52 -3.64 -39.95
N THR A 210 13.88 -3.84 -38.80
CA THR A 210 13.92 -5.13 -38.08
C THR A 210 13.00 -6.18 -38.71
N SER A 211 11.91 -5.76 -39.36
CA SER A 211 10.96 -6.65 -40.05
C SER A 211 11.65 -7.48 -41.14
N SER A 212 12.50 -6.84 -41.94
CA SER A 212 13.20 -7.53 -43.03
C SER A 212 14.31 -8.47 -42.56
N LEU A 213 14.87 -8.22 -41.38
CA LEU A 213 16.06 -8.92 -40.86
C LEU A 213 15.74 -10.08 -39.91
N LEU A 214 14.54 -10.11 -39.30
CA LEU A 214 14.24 -10.99 -38.17
C LEU A 214 12.94 -11.77 -38.39
N ASN A 215 12.95 -12.76 -39.27
CA ASN A 215 11.75 -13.55 -39.58
C ASN A 215 11.80 -14.94 -38.93
N GLU A 216 12.99 -15.51 -38.79
CA GLU A 216 13.20 -16.86 -38.25
C GLU A 216 13.94 -16.83 -36.90
N ASP A 217 13.73 -17.86 -36.09
CA ASP A 217 14.40 -18.02 -34.80
C ASP A 217 15.94 -17.95 -34.94
N SER A 218 16.50 -18.40 -36.08
CA SER A 218 17.94 -18.38 -36.39
C SER A 218 18.53 -16.98 -36.56
N ASP A 219 17.73 -16.00 -37.01
CA ASP A 219 18.21 -14.64 -37.31
C ASP A 219 18.68 -13.91 -36.05
N PHE A 220 18.15 -14.32 -34.89
CA PHE A 220 18.55 -13.80 -33.59
C PHE A 220 19.91 -14.30 -33.11
N LYS A 221 20.60 -15.17 -33.84
CA LYS A 221 21.92 -15.67 -33.43
C LYS A 221 22.96 -14.55 -33.35
N ASP A 222 23.02 -13.70 -34.37
CA ASP A 222 24.02 -12.64 -34.49
C ASP A 222 23.41 -11.23 -34.29
N PHE A 223 22.10 -11.15 -34.05
CA PHE A 223 21.39 -9.90 -33.81
C PHE A 223 21.90 -9.19 -32.55
N ARG A 224 22.29 -7.91 -32.69
CA ARG A 224 22.66 -7.03 -31.59
C ARG A 224 22.13 -5.64 -31.86
N ALA A 225 21.51 -5.03 -30.87
CA ALA A 225 20.99 -3.68 -30.97
C ALA A 225 21.06 -2.97 -29.62
N VAL A 226 21.07 -1.65 -29.65
CA VAL A 226 21.06 -0.81 -28.44
C VAL A 226 19.83 0.07 -28.45
N VAL A 227 18.98 -0.08 -27.43
CA VAL A 227 17.83 0.81 -27.23
C VAL A 227 18.20 1.85 -26.18
N ARG A 228 17.97 3.12 -26.50
CA ARG A 228 18.08 4.23 -25.55
C ARG A 228 16.70 4.82 -25.36
N CYS A 229 16.17 4.83 -24.15
CA CYS A 229 14.82 5.33 -23.90
C CYS A 229 14.75 6.17 -22.63
N GLU A 230 13.61 6.85 -22.47
CA GLU A 230 13.26 7.51 -21.22
C GLU A 230 13.26 6.55 -20.02
N ASP A 231 13.37 7.12 -18.82
CA ASP A 231 13.23 6.35 -17.58
C ASP A 231 11.78 5.86 -17.38
N PRO A 232 11.58 4.80 -16.56
CA PRO A 232 10.26 4.30 -16.21
C PRO A 232 9.32 5.42 -15.75
N ASN A 233 8.14 5.49 -16.36
CA ASN A 233 7.13 6.48 -16.03
C ASN A 233 5.72 5.89 -16.06
N VAL A 234 4.78 6.60 -15.42
CA VAL A 234 3.38 6.15 -15.26
C VAL A 234 2.52 6.33 -16.51
N ASN A 235 3.01 7.04 -17.54
CA ASN A 235 2.19 7.37 -18.71
C ASN A 235 2.17 6.19 -19.69
N LEU A 236 1.02 5.52 -19.80
CA LEU A 236 0.79 4.38 -20.68
C LEU A 236 0.81 4.73 -22.18
N TYR A 237 0.60 6.00 -22.54
CA TYR A 237 0.40 6.43 -23.93
C TYR A 237 1.61 7.18 -24.51
N MET A 238 2.65 7.41 -23.71
CA MET A 238 3.87 8.09 -24.12
C MET A 238 5.03 7.12 -23.99
N PHE A 239 5.85 7.06 -25.02
CA PHE A 239 7.16 6.42 -24.99
C PHE A 239 8.06 7.14 -25.97
N VAL A 240 9.26 7.50 -25.53
CA VAL A 240 10.27 8.13 -26.38
C VAL A 240 11.60 7.41 -26.21
N GLY A 241 12.21 7.06 -27.33
CA GLY A 241 13.54 6.48 -27.36
C GLY A 241 14.15 6.48 -28.76
N SER A 242 15.34 5.90 -28.87
CA SER A 242 16.00 5.59 -30.12
C SER A 242 16.48 4.14 -30.12
N PHE A 243 16.33 3.49 -31.26
CA PHE A 243 16.85 2.16 -31.55
C PHE A 243 18.12 2.33 -32.39
N GLU A 244 19.25 1.80 -31.91
CA GLU A 244 20.52 1.82 -32.62
C GLU A 244 20.83 0.42 -33.15
N LEU A 245 20.96 0.29 -34.47
CA LEU A 245 21.34 -0.94 -35.17
C LEU A 245 22.42 -0.60 -36.18
N GLU A 246 23.57 -1.29 -36.12
CA GLU A 246 24.69 -1.11 -37.07
C GLU A 246 25.10 0.37 -37.30
N GLU A 247 25.15 1.17 -36.22
CA GLU A 247 25.45 2.61 -36.20
C GLU A 247 24.34 3.55 -36.72
N GLU A 248 23.26 3.02 -37.28
CA GLU A 248 22.07 3.80 -37.63
C GLU A 248 21.12 3.98 -36.44
N ARG A 249 20.42 5.12 -36.41
CA ARG A 249 19.51 5.50 -35.32
C ARG A 249 18.09 5.69 -35.83
N PHE A 250 17.16 4.95 -35.25
CA PHE A 250 15.74 5.04 -35.56
C PHE A 250 14.96 5.57 -34.36
N PRO A 251 14.03 6.53 -34.54
CA PRO A 251 13.20 7.02 -33.45
C PRO A 251 12.19 5.95 -33.03
N LEU A 252 12.00 5.79 -31.72
CA LEU A 252 10.97 4.92 -31.14
C LEU A 252 9.83 5.74 -30.58
N SER A 253 8.62 5.23 -30.78
CA SER A 253 7.37 5.78 -30.24
C SER A 253 6.61 4.70 -29.47
N ILE A 254 5.44 5.06 -28.92
CA ILE A 254 4.55 4.11 -28.26
C ILE A 254 4.01 3.02 -29.20
N GLN A 255 4.05 3.21 -30.52
CA GLN A 255 3.57 2.22 -31.50
C GLN A 255 4.42 0.96 -31.52
N GLN A 256 5.71 1.07 -31.19
CA GLN A 256 6.65 -0.05 -31.15
C GLN A 256 6.69 -0.76 -29.78
N ILE A 257 6.03 -0.23 -28.74
CA ILE A 257 6.05 -0.82 -27.39
C ILE A 257 4.80 -1.65 -27.12
N LEU A 258 5.03 -2.85 -26.60
CA LEU A 258 4.04 -3.80 -26.10
C LEU A 258 4.09 -3.77 -24.57
N LEU A 259 2.97 -3.44 -23.93
CA LEU A 259 2.91 -3.27 -22.48
C LEU A 259 2.67 -4.60 -21.78
N ARG A 260 3.28 -4.78 -20.60
CA ARG A 260 3.02 -5.92 -19.71
C ARG A 260 1.51 -6.14 -19.49
N ASP A 261 1.10 -7.40 -19.30
CA ASP A 261 -0.29 -7.81 -19.06
C ASP A 261 -1.29 -7.49 -20.19
N SER A 262 -0.84 -6.89 -21.31
CA SER A 262 -1.62 -6.88 -22.55
C SER A 262 -1.51 -8.24 -23.23
N LYS A 263 -2.50 -8.59 -24.05
CA LYS A 263 -2.60 -9.92 -24.68
C LYS A 263 -2.38 -9.84 -26.18
N LEU A 264 -1.54 -10.72 -26.73
CA LEU A 264 -1.37 -10.84 -28.18
C LEU A 264 -2.61 -11.52 -28.78
N ARG A 265 -3.21 -10.90 -29.81
CA ARG A 265 -4.39 -11.41 -30.51
C ARG A 265 -4.17 -11.35 -32.01
N ASN A 266 -4.87 -12.21 -32.76
CA ASN A 266 -4.89 -12.18 -34.23
C ASN A 266 -3.49 -12.09 -34.87
N THR A 267 -2.48 -12.67 -34.24
CA THR A 267 -1.08 -12.67 -34.66
C THR A 267 -0.47 -13.94 -34.06
N GLU A 268 0.20 -14.76 -34.88
CA GLU A 268 0.62 -16.11 -34.45
C GLU A 268 1.78 -16.05 -33.45
N TYR A 269 2.73 -15.14 -33.67
CA TYR A 269 3.80 -14.86 -32.74
C TYR A 269 4.38 -13.47 -32.96
N VAL A 270 5.05 -12.93 -31.94
CA VAL A 270 5.89 -11.74 -32.05
C VAL A 270 7.23 -11.96 -31.36
N TYR A 271 8.26 -11.32 -31.88
CA TYR A 271 9.56 -11.19 -31.23
C TYR A 271 9.67 -9.81 -30.60
N GLY A 272 10.09 -9.77 -29.34
CA GLY A 272 10.28 -8.52 -28.63
C GLY A 272 11.54 -8.52 -27.77
N ALA A 273 12.17 -7.35 -27.65
CA ALA A 273 13.25 -7.13 -26.70
C ALA A 273 12.70 -6.56 -25.39
N VAL A 274 13.08 -7.12 -24.24
CA VAL A 274 12.63 -6.66 -22.94
C VAL A 274 13.26 -5.31 -22.59
N VAL A 275 12.44 -4.26 -22.43
CA VAL A 275 12.90 -2.90 -22.12
C VAL A 275 12.77 -2.60 -20.62
N PHE A 276 11.56 -2.76 -20.08
CA PHE A 276 11.29 -2.57 -18.65
C PHE A 276 10.83 -3.87 -18.01
N THR A 277 11.31 -4.14 -16.79
CA THR A 277 11.07 -5.38 -16.04
C THR A 277 10.47 -5.08 -14.68
N GLY A 278 9.59 -5.97 -14.20
CA GLY A 278 9.07 -5.95 -12.84
C GLY A 278 8.39 -4.63 -12.50
N HIS A 279 8.87 -3.98 -11.44
CA HIS A 279 8.34 -2.70 -10.97
C HIS A 279 8.64 -1.51 -11.92
N ASP A 280 9.56 -1.65 -12.87
CA ASP A 280 9.85 -0.60 -13.85
C ASP A 280 8.84 -0.57 -15.01
N THR A 281 8.02 -1.62 -15.16
CA THR A 281 7.00 -1.64 -16.22
C THR A 281 5.96 -0.55 -16.00
N LYS A 282 5.46 0.05 -17.07
CA LYS A 282 4.50 1.17 -16.99
C LYS A 282 3.23 0.77 -16.22
N VAL A 283 2.81 -0.49 -16.33
CA VAL A 283 1.68 -1.05 -15.58
C VAL A 283 1.93 -1.03 -14.08
N MET A 284 3.11 -1.48 -13.65
CA MET A 284 3.47 -1.51 -12.24
C MET A 284 3.75 -0.12 -11.68
N GLN A 285 4.27 0.80 -12.49
CA GLN A 285 4.41 2.21 -12.12
C GLN A 285 3.04 2.88 -11.92
N ASN A 286 2.03 2.51 -12.71
CA ASN A 286 0.66 2.99 -12.53
C ASN A 286 -0.11 2.24 -11.42
N SER A 287 0.47 1.16 -10.88
CA SER A 287 -0.13 0.45 -9.75
C SER A 287 0.06 1.25 -8.46
N THR A 288 -1.01 1.34 -7.65
CA THR A 288 -0.92 1.99 -6.35
C THR A 288 -0.57 0.95 -5.29
N GLU A 289 0.40 1.25 -4.43
CA GLU A 289 0.69 0.42 -3.26
C GLU A 289 -0.59 0.13 -2.47
N PRO A 290 -0.84 -1.12 -2.02
CA PRO A 290 -2.06 -1.49 -1.32
C PRO A 290 -2.31 -0.58 -0.11
N PRO A 291 -3.30 0.34 -0.17
CA PRO A 291 -3.46 1.33 0.88
C PRO A 291 -4.08 0.67 2.13
N SER A 292 -3.77 1.21 3.31
CA SER A 292 -4.51 0.90 4.54
C SER A 292 -5.89 1.56 4.46
N LYS A 293 -6.85 0.88 3.80
CA LYS A 293 -8.20 1.38 3.57
C LYS A 293 -8.95 1.50 4.90
N ARG A 294 -9.63 2.63 5.10
CA ARG A 294 -10.55 2.86 6.23
C ARG A 294 -11.95 3.14 5.74
N SER A 295 -12.93 2.44 6.28
CA SER A 295 -14.32 2.64 5.89
C SER A 295 -14.84 4.01 6.33
N ARG A 296 -15.85 4.54 5.64
CA ARG A 296 -16.52 5.78 6.06
C ARG A 296 -17.26 5.59 7.38
N ILE A 297 -17.72 4.37 7.65
CA ILE A 297 -18.38 4.00 8.90
C ILE A 297 -17.39 4.06 10.06
N GLU A 298 -16.19 3.50 9.92
CA GLU A 298 -15.11 3.64 10.94
C GLU A 298 -14.85 5.10 11.29
N ARG A 299 -14.70 5.98 10.28
CA ARG A 299 -14.47 7.42 10.53
C ARG A 299 -15.63 8.11 11.25
N LYS A 300 -16.87 7.65 11.08
CA LYS A 300 -18.03 8.15 11.84
C LYS A 300 -18.03 7.61 13.26
N MET A 301 -17.69 6.33 13.44
CA MET A 301 -17.57 5.72 14.75
C MET A 301 -16.49 6.41 15.58
N ASP A 302 -15.32 6.71 15.00
CA ASP A 302 -14.25 7.46 15.69
C ASP A 302 -14.77 8.76 16.31
N LYS A 303 -15.66 9.50 15.61
CA LYS A 303 -16.29 10.72 16.15
C LYS A 303 -17.19 10.43 17.36
N ILE A 304 -17.93 9.33 17.32
CA ILE A 304 -18.77 8.88 18.44
C ILE A 304 -17.88 8.50 19.63
N ILE A 305 -16.75 7.83 19.41
CA ILE A 305 -15.78 7.51 20.47
C ILE A 305 -15.28 8.78 21.13
N TYR A 306 -14.83 9.77 20.36
CA TYR A 306 -14.33 11.01 20.93
C TYR A 306 -15.38 11.72 21.78
N LEU A 307 -16.65 11.67 21.36
CA LEU A 307 -17.77 12.18 22.16
C LEU A 307 -17.96 11.40 23.46
N MET A 308 -17.95 10.07 23.40
CA MET A 308 -18.09 9.21 24.59
C MET A 308 -16.91 9.35 25.54
N PHE A 309 -15.69 9.44 25.03
CA PHE A 309 -14.48 9.69 25.80
C PHE A 309 -14.57 11.04 26.52
N GLY A 310 -15.01 12.09 25.83
CA GLY A 310 -15.24 13.41 26.44
C GLY A 310 -16.28 13.36 27.57
N LEU A 311 -17.35 12.59 27.39
CA LEU A 311 -18.40 12.41 28.39
C LEU A 311 -17.89 11.62 29.62
N VAL A 312 -17.18 10.51 29.40
CA VAL A 312 -16.54 9.72 30.48
C VAL A 312 -15.54 10.56 31.25
N PHE A 313 -14.70 11.32 30.54
CA PHE A 313 -13.72 12.22 31.16
C PHE A 313 -14.42 13.26 32.04
N LEU A 314 -15.48 13.90 31.54
CA LEU A 314 -16.23 14.92 32.29
C LEU A 314 -16.87 14.34 33.56
N MET A 315 -17.55 13.19 33.45
CA MET A 315 -18.17 12.53 34.61
C MET A 315 -17.14 12.13 35.65
N SER A 316 -16.01 11.55 35.21
CA SER A 316 -14.92 11.13 36.10
C SER A 316 -14.24 12.34 36.76
N PHE A 317 -14.09 13.44 36.02
CA PHE A 317 -13.48 14.67 36.53
C PHE A 317 -14.35 15.33 37.59
N VAL A 318 -15.65 15.49 37.33
CA VAL A 318 -16.59 16.04 38.32
C VAL A 318 -16.68 15.12 39.54
N GLY A 319 -16.79 13.80 39.34
CA GLY A 319 -16.82 12.82 40.43
C GLY A 319 -15.54 12.86 41.28
N SER A 320 -14.37 12.99 40.66
CA SER A 320 -13.08 13.12 41.36
C SER A 320 -12.98 14.40 42.19
N ILE A 321 -13.46 15.54 41.68
CA ILE A 321 -13.48 16.79 42.45
C ILE A 321 -14.37 16.65 43.68
N ILE A 322 -15.59 16.12 43.51
CA ILE A 322 -16.53 15.92 44.62
C ILE A 322 -15.90 14.98 45.66
N PHE A 323 -15.37 13.83 45.21
CA PHE A 323 -14.68 12.87 46.08
C PHE A 323 -13.51 13.50 46.84
N GLY A 324 -12.68 14.31 46.17
CA GLY A 324 -11.56 14.99 46.81
C GLY A 324 -11.98 16.05 47.84
N VAL A 325 -13.07 16.77 47.58
CA VAL A 325 -13.63 17.74 48.54
C VAL A 325 -14.22 17.02 49.75
N GLU A 326 -15.00 15.97 49.55
CA GLU A 326 -15.55 15.16 50.65
C GLU A 326 -14.44 14.50 51.48
N THR A 327 -13.45 13.90 50.84
CA THR A 327 -12.30 13.26 51.53
C THR A 327 -11.49 14.27 52.35
N ARG A 328 -11.40 15.53 51.89
CA ARG A 328 -10.75 16.60 52.66
C ARG A 328 -11.60 17.04 53.87
N GLN A 329 -12.92 17.00 53.75
CA GLN A 329 -13.85 17.33 54.84
C GLN A 329 -13.90 16.24 55.90
N ASP A 330 -13.64 14.99 55.54
CA ASP A 330 -13.50 13.85 56.46
C ASP A 330 -12.26 13.94 57.38
N LYS A 331 -11.46 15.02 57.30
CA LYS A 331 -10.38 15.30 58.27
C LYS A 331 -10.94 15.41 59.69
N LEU A 332 -10.31 14.68 60.61
CA LEU A 332 -10.60 14.60 62.04
C LEU A 332 -11.15 15.91 62.62
N THR A 333 -12.47 16.00 62.73
CA THR A 333 -13.14 17.07 63.48
C THR A 333 -13.38 16.51 64.89
N ASN A 334 -12.63 16.98 65.88
CA ASN A 334 -12.71 16.55 67.28
C ASN A 334 -12.36 15.06 67.56
N GLY A 335 -11.34 14.50 66.88
CA GLY A 335 -10.78 13.19 67.22
C GLY A 335 -11.65 11.98 66.85
N ARG A 336 -12.71 12.16 66.06
CA ARG A 336 -13.51 11.08 65.46
C ARG A 336 -13.67 11.35 63.97
N THR A 337 -13.42 10.33 63.16
CA THR A 337 -13.74 10.35 61.72
C THR A 337 -15.25 10.14 61.55
N GLU A 338 -15.94 11.00 60.79
CA GLU A 338 -17.41 10.89 60.59
C GLU A 338 -17.80 9.52 59.99
N ARG A 339 -16.95 8.94 59.14
CA ARG A 339 -17.16 7.65 58.47
C ARG A 339 -16.26 6.55 59.07
N TRP A 340 -16.43 6.28 60.37
CA TRP A 340 -15.62 5.30 61.13
C TRP A 340 -15.56 3.89 60.50
N TYR A 341 -16.59 3.48 59.75
CA TYR A 341 -16.66 2.16 59.10
C TYR A 341 -15.77 2.05 57.84
N LEU A 342 -15.31 3.18 57.29
CA LEU A 342 -14.36 3.21 56.16
C LEU A 342 -12.90 2.99 56.61
N LYS A 343 -12.66 2.84 57.93
CA LYS A 343 -11.33 2.62 58.53
C LYS A 343 -10.23 3.52 57.94
N PRO A 344 -10.35 4.86 58.07
CA PRO A 344 -9.33 5.80 57.60
C PRO A 344 -7.95 5.59 58.26
N ASP A 345 -7.87 4.90 59.40
CA ASP A 345 -6.62 4.56 60.08
C ASP A 345 -5.79 3.47 59.36
N ASP A 346 -6.44 2.70 58.46
CA ASP A 346 -5.83 1.65 57.62
C ASP A 346 -5.97 2.04 56.14
N ALA A 347 -5.77 3.34 55.87
CA ALA A 347 -5.99 3.98 54.58
C ALA A 347 -5.16 3.32 53.47
N VAL A 348 -5.82 2.53 52.63
CA VAL A 348 -5.29 2.14 51.33
C VAL A 348 -5.05 3.40 50.51
N ILE A 349 -4.07 3.39 49.59
CA ILE A 349 -3.67 4.50 48.71
C ILE A 349 -4.86 5.26 48.05
N PHE A 350 -6.02 4.61 47.95
CA PHE A 350 -7.26 5.11 47.38
C PHE A 350 -8.07 6.08 48.25
N TYR A 351 -7.94 6.04 49.58
CA TYR A 351 -8.71 6.88 50.50
C TYR A 351 -7.81 7.36 51.65
N ASP A 352 -7.09 8.46 51.41
CA ASP A 352 -6.22 9.12 52.38
C ASP A 352 -6.68 10.57 52.61
N PRO A 353 -7.27 10.90 53.77
CA PRO A 353 -7.69 12.25 54.13
C PRO A 353 -6.54 13.26 54.22
N GLU A 354 -5.32 12.83 54.55
CA GLU A 354 -4.15 13.72 54.60
C GLU A 354 -3.70 14.12 53.20
N ARG A 355 -3.79 13.18 52.25
CA ARG A 355 -3.43 13.36 50.84
C ARG A 355 -4.64 13.40 49.91
N ALA A 356 -5.68 14.14 50.30
CA ALA A 356 -6.92 14.28 49.53
C ALA A 356 -6.72 14.59 48.02
N PRO A 357 -5.75 15.42 47.58
CA PRO A 357 -5.49 15.61 46.15
C PRO A 357 -5.03 14.33 45.42
N MET A 358 -4.22 13.49 46.07
CA MET A 358 -3.76 12.22 45.48
C MET A 358 -4.89 11.19 45.44
N ALA A 359 -5.69 11.10 46.52
CA ALA A 359 -6.88 10.26 46.56
C ALA A 359 -7.87 10.63 45.44
N ALA A 360 -8.07 11.93 45.17
CA ALA A 360 -8.87 12.41 44.06
C ALA A 360 -8.32 11.99 42.69
N ILE A 361 -6.99 12.04 42.49
CA ILE A 361 -6.35 11.61 41.24
C ILE A 361 -6.52 10.09 41.03
N TYR A 362 -6.33 9.27 42.07
CA TYR A 362 -6.56 7.83 41.96
C TYR A 362 -8.03 7.52 41.70
N HIS A 363 -8.95 8.18 42.41
CA HIS A 363 -10.39 8.07 42.15
C HIS A 363 -10.75 8.47 40.71
N PHE A 364 -10.09 9.49 40.13
CA PHE A 364 -10.29 9.86 38.73
C PHE A 364 -9.96 8.69 37.80
N PHE A 365 -8.79 8.05 37.96
CA PHE A 365 -8.40 6.92 37.12
C PHE A 365 -9.32 5.70 37.32
N THR A 366 -9.70 5.41 38.57
CA THR A 366 -10.66 4.33 38.89
C THR A 366 -12.04 4.62 38.28
N ALA A 367 -12.52 5.87 38.32
CA ALA A 367 -13.80 6.26 37.72
C ALA A 367 -13.76 6.20 36.18
N VAL A 368 -12.67 6.63 35.54
CA VAL A 368 -12.48 6.49 34.08
C VAL A 368 -12.56 5.01 33.68
N MET A 369 -11.93 4.12 34.44
CA MET A 369 -12.01 2.68 34.19
C MET A 369 -13.42 2.14 34.44
N LEU A 370 -14.06 2.50 35.54
CA LEU A 370 -15.42 2.05 35.85
C LEU A 370 -16.41 2.44 34.76
N TYR A 371 -16.31 3.67 34.23
CA TYR A 371 -17.18 4.15 33.15
C TYR A 371 -16.70 3.77 31.75
N SER A 372 -15.60 3.02 31.61
CA SER A 372 -15.10 2.61 30.29
C SER A 372 -16.10 1.76 29.50
N TYR A 373 -17.05 1.08 30.17
CA TYR A 373 -18.13 0.33 29.55
C TYR A 373 -19.10 1.18 28.72
N PHE A 374 -19.12 2.51 28.89
CA PHE A 374 -19.88 3.42 28.03
C PHE A 374 -19.37 3.41 26.58
N ILE A 375 -18.13 2.99 26.34
CA ILE A 375 -17.58 2.77 25.00
C ILE A 375 -17.69 1.26 24.70
N PRO A 376 -18.77 0.82 24.03
CA PRO A 376 -19.04 -0.61 23.89
C PRO A 376 -18.03 -1.28 22.96
N ILE A 377 -17.16 -2.13 23.53
CA ILE A 377 -16.25 -2.99 22.76
C ILE A 377 -17.05 -3.86 21.76
N SER A 378 -18.23 -4.33 22.19
CA SER A 378 -19.13 -5.16 21.40
C SER A 378 -19.59 -4.53 20.09
N LEU A 379 -19.70 -3.19 20.02
CA LEU A 379 -20.03 -2.47 18.79
C LEU A 379 -18.93 -2.64 17.74
N TYR A 380 -17.67 -2.57 18.16
CA TYR A 380 -16.51 -2.75 17.28
C TYR A 380 -16.37 -4.18 16.81
N VAL A 381 -16.48 -5.13 17.75
CA VAL A 381 -16.43 -6.57 17.46
C VAL A 381 -17.49 -6.92 16.41
N SER A 382 -18.73 -6.51 16.66
CA SER A 382 -19.87 -6.79 15.77
C SER A 382 -19.64 -6.23 14.38
N ILE A 383 -19.17 -4.98 14.26
CA ILE A 383 -18.95 -4.35 12.95
C ILE A 383 -17.81 -5.01 12.18
N GLU A 384 -16.72 -5.41 12.85
CA GLU A 384 -15.65 -6.15 12.19
C GLU A 384 -16.12 -7.53 11.73
N ILE A 385 -16.87 -8.26 12.56
CA ILE A 385 -17.46 -9.56 12.18
C ILE A 385 -18.40 -9.40 10.98
N VAL A 386 -19.27 -8.39 10.99
CA VAL A 386 -20.20 -8.12 9.87
C VAL A 386 -19.42 -7.84 8.58
N LYS A 387 -18.33 -7.07 8.63
CA LYS A 387 -17.48 -6.82 7.45
C LYS A 387 -16.83 -8.12 6.93
N VAL A 388 -16.35 -8.97 7.84
CA VAL A 388 -15.75 -10.26 7.47
C VAL A 388 -16.80 -11.13 6.77
N LEU A 389 -17.98 -11.29 7.35
CA LEU A 389 -19.06 -12.08 6.76
C LEU A 389 -19.52 -11.51 5.41
N GLN A 390 -19.72 -10.19 5.31
CA GLN A 390 -20.08 -9.54 4.06
C GLN A 390 -19.02 -9.77 2.96
N SER A 391 -17.73 -9.77 3.31
CA SER A 391 -16.65 -10.05 2.35
C SER A 391 -16.55 -11.51 1.92
N VAL A 392 -17.25 -12.43 2.60
CA VAL A 392 -17.36 -13.84 2.21
C VAL A 392 -18.57 -14.06 1.29
N PHE A 393 -19.63 -13.27 1.47
CA PHE A 393 -20.84 -13.33 0.63
C PHE A 393 -20.69 -12.66 -0.74
N ILE A 394 -19.80 -11.66 -0.84
CA ILE A 394 -19.36 -11.05 -2.10
C ILE A 394 -18.24 -11.90 -2.67
#